data_AF-A0A212LIH2-F1
#
_entry.id   AF-A0A212LIH2-F1
#
_cell.length_a   1.000
_cell.length_b   1.000
_cell.length_c   1.000
_cell.angle_alpha   90.00
_cell.angle_beta   90.00
_cell.angle_gamma   90.00
#
_symmetry.space_group_name_H-M   'P 1'
#
loop_
_entity.id
_entity.type
_entity.pdbx_description
1 polymer ?
#
loop_
_entity_poly.entity_id
_entity_poly.type
_entity_poly.pdbx_seq_one_letter_code
_entity_poly.pdbx_strand_id
1 'polypeptide(L)'
;MRIIIAAVLLGTIASAANAEDLTYNIKSGETVSEPLYLLAEGTCTSSGQFRTKVLKEPEHGKLVVRPDTIVATEPPCKGHKFIGTTYSYTSQKGFRGTDHLSVRVGYPVDTSEMRYTYTTYDVTVNVR
;
A
#
# COMPACT_ATOMS: atom_id res chain seq x y z
N MET A 1 3.81 59.90 11.83
CA MET A 1 4.63 58.86 11.17
C MET A 1 4.05 57.51 11.59
N ARG A 2 3.40 56.79 10.67
CA ARG A 2 2.67 55.54 10.94
C ARG A 2 3.68 54.38 10.93
N ILE A 3 3.78 53.64 12.03
CA ILE A 3 4.54 52.39 12.07
C ILE A 3 3.51 51.26 11.95
N ILE A 4 3.52 50.57 10.81
CA ILE A 4 2.75 49.35 10.57
C ILE A 4 3.59 48.21 11.14
N ILE A 5 3.10 47.54 12.19
CA ILE A 5 3.67 46.28 12.68
C ILE A 5 3.09 45.17 11.80
N ALA A 6 3.94 44.62 10.92
CA ALA A 6 3.60 43.43 10.13
C ALA A 6 3.68 42.20 11.04
N ALA A 7 2.53 41.57 11.32
CA ALA A 7 2.47 40.27 11.95
C ALA A 7 2.83 39.20 10.90
N VAL A 8 4.03 38.62 11.04
CA VAL A 8 4.45 37.45 10.28
C VAL A 8 3.72 36.23 10.85
N LEU A 9 2.66 35.78 10.18
CA LEU A 9 2.03 34.49 10.43
C LEU A 9 2.99 33.38 9.96
N LEU A 10 3.63 32.71 10.92
CA LEU A 10 4.31 31.44 10.73
C LEU A 10 3.27 30.38 10.37
N GLY A 11 3.04 30.17 9.08
CA GLY A 11 2.24 29.05 8.58
C GLY A 11 2.99 27.75 8.79
N THR A 12 2.54 26.94 9.76
CA THR A 12 2.96 25.55 9.88
C THR A 12 2.48 24.79 8.66
N ILE A 13 3.42 24.35 7.82
CA ILE A 13 3.13 23.40 6.75
C ILE A 13 2.83 22.06 7.42
N ALA A 14 1.55 21.76 7.65
CA ALA A 14 1.13 20.42 8.03
C ALA A 14 1.41 19.53 6.82
N SER A 15 2.44 18.70 6.89
CA SER A 15 2.63 17.61 5.95
C SER A 15 1.45 16.65 6.14
N ALA A 16 0.43 16.75 5.30
CA ALA A 16 -0.61 15.75 5.23
C ALA A 16 0.07 14.41 4.94
N ALA A 17 -0.08 13.45 5.85
CA ALA A 17 0.19 12.06 5.53
C ALA A 17 -0.83 11.68 4.45
N ASN A 18 -0.41 11.64 3.19
CA ASN A 18 -1.29 11.25 2.10
C ASN A 18 -1.51 9.73 2.22
N ALA A 19 -2.69 9.33 2.68
CA ALA A 19 -3.17 7.98 2.46
C ALA A 19 -3.61 7.88 0.99
N GLU A 20 -3.28 6.76 0.35
CA GLU A 20 -3.77 6.42 -0.98
C GLU A 20 -5.04 5.57 -0.82
N ASP A 21 -6.12 6.02 -1.45
CA ASP A 21 -7.39 5.29 -1.42
C ASP A 21 -7.42 4.20 -2.50
N LEU A 22 -7.68 2.96 -2.09
CA LEU A 22 -7.88 1.81 -3.00
C LEU A 22 -9.30 1.29 -2.89
N THR A 23 -9.90 0.93 -4.01
CA THR A 23 -11.25 0.34 -4.04
C THR A 23 -11.29 -0.97 -4.80
N TYR A 24 -11.83 -2.01 -4.17
CA TYR A 24 -12.03 -3.33 -4.76
C TYR A 24 -13.52 -3.69 -4.82
N ASN A 25 -13.93 -4.37 -5.88
CA ASN A 25 -15.28 -4.91 -6.02
C ASN A 25 -15.18 -6.43 -6.17
N ILE A 26 -15.65 -7.19 -5.19
CA ILE A 26 -15.54 -8.66 -5.16
C ILE A 26 -16.87 -9.31 -4.80
N LYS A 27 -16.97 -10.62 -5.00
CA LYS A 27 -18.11 -11.42 -4.54
C LYS A 27 -17.93 -11.88 -3.11
N SER A 28 -19.05 -12.15 -2.45
CA SER A 28 -19.04 -12.78 -1.12
C SER A 28 -18.20 -14.07 -1.10
N GLY A 29 -17.26 -14.16 -0.16
CA GLY A 29 -16.34 -15.30 -0.04
C GLY A 29 -15.15 -15.32 -1.03
N GLU A 30 -15.05 -14.32 -1.91
CA GLU A 30 -13.93 -14.19 -2.85
C GLU A 30 -12.68 -13.64 -2.16
N THR A 31 -11.52 -13.93 -2.75
CA THR A 31 -10.23 -13.35 -2.34
C THR A 31 -9.70 -12.46 -3.44
N VAL A 32 -9.34 -11.23 -3.09
CA VAL A 32 -8.51 -10.35 -3.93
C VAL A 32 -7.10 -10.33 -3.37
N SER A 33 -6.10 -10.35 -4.25
CA SER A 33 -4.70 -10.28 -3.87
C SER A 33 -3.97 -9.31 -4.77
N GLU A 34 -3.10 -8.51 -4.18
CA GLU A 34 -2.32 -7.52 -4.90
C GLU A 34 -0.83 -7.68 -4.52
N PRO A 35 0.05 -7.85 -5.52
CA PRO A 35 1.48 -7.94 -5.30
C PRO A 35 2.07 -6.55 -5.10
N LEU A 36 2.74 -6.33 -3.97
CA LEU A 36 3.52 -5.15 -3.64
C LEU A 36 5.00 -5.43 -3.87
N TYR A 37 5.60 -4.73 -4.83
CA TYR A 37 7.00 -4.87 -5.16
C TYR A 37 7.55 -3.63 -5.87
N LEU A 38 8.87 -3.45 -5.78
CA LEU A 38 9.64 -2.61 -6.68
C LEU A 38 10.62 -3.50 -7.43
N LEU A 39 10.64 -3.37 -8.76
CA LEU A 39 11.50 -4.13 -9.66
C LEU A 39 12.34 -3.14 -10.48
N ALA A 40 13.66 -3.28 -10.43
CA ALA A 40 14.56 -2.52 -11.29
C ALA A 40 14.53 -3.10 -12.71
N GLU A 41 13.93 -2.39 -13.67
CA GLU A 41 13.74 -2.89 -15.03
C GLU A 41 15.07 -3.23 -15.75
N GLY A 42 16.15 -2.49 -15.49
CA GLY A 42 17.45 -2.73 -16.14
C GLY A 42 18.16 -4.01 -15.70
N THR A 43 17.92 -4.49 -14.48
CA THR A 43 18.59 -5.67 -13.90
C THR A 43 17.62 -6.77 -13.46
N CYS A 44 16.31 -6.56 -13.65
CA CYS A 44 15.23 -7.42 -13.17
C CYS A 44 15.38 -7.86 -11.71
N THR A 45 15.93 -6.96 -10.89
CA THR A 45 16.20 -7.20 -9.48
C THR A 45 15.12 -6.55 -8.63
N SER A 46 14.54 -7.31 -7.71
CA SER A 46 13.53 -6.80 -6.79
C SER A 46 14.17 -6.19 -5.55
N SER A 47 13.51 -5.18 -5.00
CA SER A 47 13.81 -4.64 -3.66
C SER A 47 13.43 -5.59 -2.52
N GLY A 48 12.82 -6.74 -2.84
CA GLY A 48 12.43 -7.75 -1.87
C GLY A 48 11.12 -7.42 -1.16
N GLN A 49 11.01 -7.90 0.07
CA GLN A 49 9.80 -7.76 0.87
C GLN A 49 9.64 -6.33 1.40
N PHE A 50 8.41 -5.83 1.37
CA PHE A 50 8.08 -4.55 1.97
C PHE A 50 7.79 -4.72 3.46
N ARG A 51 8.10 -3.67 4.23
CA ARG A 51 7.71 -3.60 5.63
C ARG A 51 6.25 -3.23 5.70
N THR A 52 5.42 -4.05 6.31
CA THR A 52 3.98 -3.80 6.38
C THR A 52 3.51 -3.74 7.82
N LYS A 53 2.53 -2.87 8.07
CA LYS A 53 1.83 -2.78 9.34
C LYS A 53 0.35 -2.60 9.06
N VAL A 54 -0.47 -3.54 9.52
CA VAL A 54 -1.91 -3.36 9.51
C VAL A 54 -2.27 -2.30 10.55
N LEU A 55 -2.94 -1.24 10.10
CA LEU A 55 -3.42 -0.14 10.95
C LEU A 55 -4.87 -0.36 11.38
N LYS A 56 -5.68 -0.91 10.47
CA LYS A 56 -7.07 -1.28 10.69
C LYS A 56 -7.35 -2.63 10.02
N GLU A 57 -7.78 -3.61 10.81
CA GLU A 57 -8.27 -4.90 10.31
C GLU A 57 -9.68 -4.75 9.71
N PRO A 58 -10.04 -5.54 8.69
CA PRO A 58 -11.40 -5.58 8.17
C PRO A 58 -12.37 -6.16 9.20
N GLU A 59 -13.64 -5.74 9.14
CA GLU A 59 -14.70 -6.23 10.03
C GLU A 59 -15.40 -7.47 9.47
N HIS A 60 -15.42 -7.62 8.14
CA HIS A 60 -16.21 -8.63 7.42
C HIS A 60 -15.38 -9.46 6.45
N GLY A 61 -14.11 -9.67 6.80
CA GLY A 61 -13.18 -10.48 6.04
C GLY A 61 -11.91 -10.79 6.82
N LYS A 62 -10.90 -11.25 6.09
CA LYS A 62 -9.57 -11.54 6.63
C LYS A 62 -8.53 -10.94 5.73
N LEU A 63 -7.66 -10.13 6.31
CA LEU A 63 -6.45 -9.66 5.65
C LEU A 63 -5.28 -10.60 5.97
N VAL A 64 -4.51 -10.96 4.96
CA VAL A 64 -3.24 -11.68 5.10
C VAL A 64 -2.19 -10.95 4.31
N VAL A 65 -1.10 -10.55 4.98
CA VAL A 65 0.06 -9.94 4.34
C VAL A 65 1.24 -10.87 4.55
N ARG A 66 1.84 -11.35 3.46
CA ARG A 66 2.94 -12.31 3.54
C ARG A 66 3.89 -12.18 2.35
N PRO A 67 5.14 -12.68 2.48
CA PRO A 67 6.02 -12.84 1.35
C PRO A 67 5.41 -13.81 0.33
N ASP A 68 5.60 -13.52 -0.95
CA ASP A 68 5.19 -14.42 -2.03
C ASP A 68 6.14 -14.35 -3.23
N THR A 69 6.11 -15.39 -4.06
CA THR A 69 6.84 -15.41 -5.33
C THR A 69 6.00 -14.76 -6.41
N ILE A 70 6.49 -13.64 -6.93
CA ILE A 70 5.83 -12.86 -7.99
C ILE A 70 6.54 -13.16 -9.32
N VAL A 71 5.75 -13.23 -10.40
CA VAL A 71 6.24 -13.32 -11.77
C VAL A 71 6.00 -11.98 -12.45
N ALA A 72 7.04 -11.31 -12.91
CA ALA A 72 6.89 -10.09 -13.69
C ALA A 72 6.07 -10.35 -14.96
N THR A 73 5.07 -9.53 -15.23
CA THR A 73 4.22 -9.62 -16.42
C THR A 73 4.70 -8.72 -17.55
N GLU A 74 5.39 -7.63 -17.21
CA GLU A 74 5.79 -6.58 -18.14
C GLU A 74 7.25 -6.75 -18.64
N PRO A 75 7.53 -6.50 -19.93
CA PRO A 75 8.89 -6.33 -20.43
C PRO A 75 9.60 -5.15 -19.74
N PRO A 76 10.94 -5.17 -19.61
CA PRO A 76 11.87 -6.19 -20.10
C PRO A 76 11.97 -7.44 -19.22
N CYS A 77 11.38 -7.42 -18.02
CA CYS A 77 11.57 -8.47 -17.02
C CYS A 77 10.52 -9.59 -17.05
N LYS A 78 9.65 -9.61 -18.07
CA LYS A 78 8.58 -10.58 -18.20
C LYS A 78 9.06 -12.02 -17.98
N GLY A 79 8.40 -12.73 -17.07
CA GLY A 79 8.71 -14.12 -16.71
C GLY A 79 9.75 -14.28 -15.59
N HIS A 80 10.45 -13.21 -15.19
CA HIS A 80 11.36 -13.26 -14.05
C HIS A 80 10.59 -13.47 -12.74
N LYS A 81 11.11 -14.35 -11.90
CA LYS A 81 10.57 -14.66 -10.57
C LYS A 81 11.38 -13.96 -9.50
N PHE A 82 10.71 -13.35 -8.54
CA PHE A 82 11.33 -12.70 -7.39
C PHE A 82 10.41 -12.77 -6.18
N ILE A 83 10.98 -12.53 -4.99
CA ILE A 83 10.20 -12.44 -3.76
C ILE A 83 9.74 -11.00 -3.56
N GLY A 84 8.44 -10.81 -3.39
CA GLY A 84 7.87 -9.55 -2.92
C GLY A 84 6.91 -9.78 -1.77
N THR A 85 6.01 -8.83 -1.55
CA THR A 85 4.97 -8.93 -0.53
C THR A 85 3.62 -8.98 -1.21
N THR A 86 2.78 -9.94 -0.86
CA THR A 86 1.39 -9.98 -1.33
C THR A 86 0.48 -9.65 -0.16
N TYR A 87 -0.46 -8.74 -0.38
CA TYR A 87 -1.60 -8.60 0.52
C TYR A 87 -2.83 -9.24 -0.12
N SER A 88 -3.55 -10.02 0.68
CA SER A 88 -4.74 -10.74 0.27
C SER A 88 -5.87 -10.42 1.22
N TYR A 89 -7.00 -9.95 0.69
CA TYR A 89 -8.25 -9.83 1.44
C TYR A 89 -9.21 -10.92 0.98
N THR A 90 -9.72 -11.71 1.94
CA THR A 90 -10.79 -12.68 1.71
C THR A 90 -12.05 -12.21 2.42
N SER A 91 -13.14 -12.00 1.67
CA SER A 91 -14.43 -11.65 2.26
C SER A 91 -15.01 -12.82 3.07
N GLN A 92 -15.67 -12.51 4.19
CA GLN A 92 -16.46 -13.50 4.93
C GLN A 92 -17.61 -14.01 4.05
N LYS A 93 -17.74 -15.34 3.96
CA LYS A 93 -18.83 -15.97 3.21
C LYS A 93 -20.19 -15.51 3.74
N GLY A 94 -21.06 -15.09 2.83
CA GLY A 94 -22.41 -14.59 3.13
C GLY A 94 -22.48 -13.09 3.40
N PHE A 95 -21.36 -12.41 3.66
CA PHE A 95 -21.34 -10.96 3.79
C PHE A 95 -21.62 -10.27 2.45
N ARG A 96 -22.39 -9.19 2.50
CA ARG A 96 -22.64 -8.25 1.42
C ARG A 96 -22.67 -6.84 2.00
N GLY A 97 -22.06 -5.89 1.32
CA GLY A 97 -21.86 -4.55 1.81
C GLY A 97 -20.42 -4.10 1.64
N THR A 98 -20.03 -3.04 2.34
CA THR A 98 -18.70 -2.46 2.25
C THR A 98 -17.90 -2.81 3.49
N ASP A 99 -16.63 -3.18 3.29
CA ASP A 99 -15.64 -3.42 4.33
C ASP A 99 -14.47 -2.43 4.17
N HIS A 100 -13.79 -2.12 5.26
CA HIS A 100 -12.72 -1.13 5.29
C HIS A 100 -11.52 -1.64 6.07
N LEU A 101 -10.33 -1.54 5.47
CA LEU A 101 -9.06 -1.87 6.11
C LEU A 101 -8.01 -0.82 5.78
N SER A 102 -6.96 -0.75 6.60
CA SER A 102 -5.86 0.20 6.39
C SER A 102 -4.53 -0.47 6.64
N VAL A 103 -3.59 -0.29 5.72
CA VAL A 103 -2.25 -0.88 5.78
C VAL A 103 -1.21 0.17 5.48
N ARG A 104 -0.20 0.28 6.36
CA ARG A 104 1.00 1.07 6.10
C ARG A 104 2.07 0.19 5.49
N VAL A 105 2.58 0.60 4.34
CA VAL A 105 3.56 -0.13 3.53
C VAL A 105 4.81 0.71 3.42
N GLY A 106 5.96 0.10 3.73
CA GLY A 106 7.28 0.69 3.65
C GLY A 106 8.13 -0.02 2.60
N TYR A 107 8.61 0.72 1.61
CA TYR A 107 9.52 0.23 0.57
C TYR A 107 10.84 1.02 0.58
N PRO A 108 11.96 0.37 0.25
CA PRO A 108 13.25 1.05 0.22
C PRO A 108 13.28 2.05 -0.96
N VAL A 109 13.79 3.25 -0.71
CA VAL A 109 13.97 4.28 -1.76
C VAL A 109 15.41 4.38 -2.27
N ASP A 110 16.35 3.81 -1.54
CA ASP A 110 17.75 3.71 -1.92
C ASP A 110 18.31 2.38 -1.41
N THR A 111 19.08 1.70 -2.25
CA THR A 111 19.73 0.43 -1.92
C THR A 111 20.94 0.59 -1.00
N SER A 112 21.43 1.83 -0.82
CA SER A 112 22.66 2.11 -0.07
C SER A 112 22.45 2.47 1.41
N GLU A 113 21.34 3.14 1.79
CA GLU A 113 21.15 3.69 3.14
C GLU A 113 20.00 3.07 3.97
N MET A 114 19.37 1.98 3.51
CA MET A 114 18.20 1.37 4.18
C MET A 114 17.08 2.38 4.52
N ARG A 115 16.92 3.43 3.71
CA ARG A 115 15.86 4.41 3.89
C ARG A 115 14.57 3.86 3.31
N TYR A 116 13.52 3.86 4.13
CA TYR A 116 12.18 3.46 3.72
C TYR A 116 11.30 4.69 3.58
N THR A 117 10.58 4.75 2.47
CA THR A 117 9.39 5.60 2.36
C THR A 117 8.18 4.78 2.75
N TYR A 118 7.23 5.41 3.43
CA TYR A 118 6.00 4.78 3.87
C TYR A 118 4.80 5.43 3.20
N THR A 119 3.91 4.61 2.67
CA THR A 119 2.59 5.00 2.20
C THR A 119 1.54 4.28 3.05
N THR A 120 0.47 4.97 3.40
CA THR A 120 -0.72 4.34 3.99
C THR A 120 -1.72 4.10 2.89
N TYR A 121 -2.28 2.90 2.83
CA TYR A 121 -3.38 2.54 1.95
C TYR A 121 -4.65 2.39 2.77
N ASP A 122 -5.64 3.22 2.48
CA ASP A 122 -6.99 3.06 3.00
C ASP A 122 -7.82 2.35 1.94
N VAL A 123 -8.25 1.13 2.27
CA VAL A 123 -8.83 0.20 1.31
C VAL A 123 -10.31 0.04 1.61
N THR A 124 -11.12 0.28 0.59
CA THR A 124 -12.56 0.03 0.57
C THR A 124 -12.85 -1.20 -0.28
N VAL A 125 -13.54 -2.19 0.30
CA VAL A 125 -13.93 -3.41 -0.42
C VAL A 125 -15.45 -3.50 -0.48
N ASN A 126 -16.00 -3.38 -1.69
CA ASN A 126 -17.42 -3.58 -1.93
C ASN A 126 -17.69 -5.05 -2.27
N VAL A 127 -18.48 -5.69 -1.42
CA VAL A 127 -18.82 -7.12 -1.51
C VAL A 127 -20.28 -7.28 -1.97
N ARG A 128 -20.49 -8.03 -3.06
CA ARG A 128 -21.80 -8.31 -3.65
C ARG A 128 -22.15 -9.80 -3.72
#